data_AF-A0A2G9V538-F1
#
_entry.id   AF-A0A2G9V538-F1
#
_cell.length_a   1.000
_cell.length_b   1.000
_cell.length_c   1.000
_cell.angle_alpha   90.00
_cell.angle_beta   90.00
_cell.angle_gamma   90.00
#
_symmetry.space_group_name_H-M   'P 1'
#
loop_
_entity.id
_entity.type
_entity.pdbx_description
1 polymer ?
#
loop_
_entity_poly.entity_id
_entity_poly.type
_entity_poly.pdbx_seq_one_letter_code
_entity_poly.pdbx_strand_id
1 'polypeptide(L)'
;MLIRLLDDNNGEVQNLAVKCLGTVTQRVKEAQAETLVDALCSMMVAGSESLRDVSSIALKTVVGHLPVANTAFVTNLMKRLVPKLNAALEQTKPNDSVRLEVVDVIGDVLTRFGSLITSVHKEVADEMMCFQTQKVLLDQLLLERPALKKKSTIALGAMMAVCSHELFKDTMDVFVERCVISKFLSAWRVRYLSSKPGGQIVSPEGRLPRTFFDPILND
;
A
#
# COMPACT_ATOMS: atom_id res chain seq x y z
N MET A 1 8.06 -7.94 25.80
CA MET A 1 7.14 -8.03 26.96
C MET A 1 5.82 -7.30 26.69
N LEU A 2 5.80 -6.08 26.14
CA LEU A 2 4.56 -5.37 25.76
C LEU A 2 3.91 -5.89 24.46
N ILE A 3 4.70 -6.15 23.40
CA ILE A 3 4.18 -6.66 22.10
C ILE A 3 3.40 -7.97 22.25
N ARG A 4 3.77 -8.82 23.21
CA ARG A 4 3.08 -10.09 23.47
C ARG A 4 1.63 -9.90 23.94
N LEU A 5 1.31 -8.75 24.53
CA LEU A 5 -0.06 -8.43 24.97
C LEU A 5 -1.01 -8.13 23.81
N LEU A 6 -0.50 -7.98 22.58
CA LEU A 6 -1.35 -7.89 21.38
C LEU A 6 -2.01 -9.22 21.02
N ASP A 7 -1.50 -10.34 21.55
CA ASP A 7 -2.06 -11.68 21.38
C ASP A 7 -2.77 -12.16 22.65
N ASP A 8 -3.22 -11.23 23.51
CA ASP A 8 -3.96 -11.55 24.73
C ASP A 8 -5.40 -11.99 24.39
N ASN A 9 -5.99 -12.89 25.16
CA ASN A 9 -7.36 -13.33 24.95
C ASN A 9 -8.40 -12.24 25.25
N ASN A 10 -8.03 -11.23 26.05
CA ASN A 10 -8.89 -10.10 26.40
C ASN A 10 -8.62 -8.91 25.47
N GLY A 11 -9.62 -8.55 24.65
CA GLY A 11 -9.56 -7.40 23.75
C GLY A 11 -9.32 -6.05 24.46
N GLU A 12 -9.71 -5.90 25.73
CA GLU A 12 -9.38 -4.70 26.51
C GLU A 12 -7.87 -4.60 26.80
N VAL A 13 -7.22 -5.74 27.06
CA VAL A 13 -5.78 -5.81 27.28
C VAL A 13 -5.04 -5.51 25.98
N GLN A 14 -5.50 -6.06 24.85
CA GLN A 14 -4.96 -5.73 23.53
C GLN A 14 -5.08 -4.24 23.22
N ASN A 15 -6.27 -3.65 23.45
CA ASN A 15 -6.53 -2.22 23.24
C ASN A 15 -5.64 -1.34 24.13
N LEU A 16 -5.45 -1.71 25.39
CA LEU A 16 -4.56 -0.99 26.29
C LEU A 16 -3.10 -1.12 25.85
N ALA A 17 -2.68 -2.30 25.39
CA ALA A 17 -1.35 -2.53 24.85
C ALA A 17 -1.07 -1.64 23.63
N VAL A 18 -2.01 -1.52 22.69
CA VAL A 18 -1.92 -0.61 21.53
C VAL A 18 -1.72 0.84 21.98
N LYS A 19 -2.54 1.32 22.93
CA LYS A 19 -2.41 2.69 23.47
C LYS A 19 -1.05 2.90 24.14
N CYS A 20 -0.58 1.92 24.91
CA CYS A 20 0.74 1.95 25.54
C CYS A 20 1.86 2.00 24.49
N LEU A 21 1.74 1.27 23.37
CA LEU A 21 2.72 1.32 22.28
C LEU A 21 2.84 2.73 21.69
N GLY A 22 1.73 3.47 21.53
CA GLY A 22 1.76 4.87 21.10
C GLY A 22 2.61 5.74 22.03
N THR A 23 2.36 5.68 23.34
CA THR A 23 3.11 6.45 24.35
C THR A 23 4.58 6.03 24.42
N VAL A 24 4.86 4.72 24.36
CA VAL A 24 6.22 4.18 24.43
C VAL A 24 7.05 4.59 23.21
N THR A 25 6.44 4.63 22.02
CA THR A 25 7.12 5.01 20.76
C THR A 25 7.75 6.40 20.83
N GLN A 26 7.20 7.31 21.62
CA GLN A 26 7.75 8.66 21.79
C GLN A 26 9.01 8.71 22.67
N ARG A 27 9.34 7.63 23.37
CA ARG A 27 10.42 7.59 24.39
C ARG A 27 11.45 6.48 24.18
N VAL A 28 11.21 5.57 23.24
CA VAL A 28 12.16 4.49 22.92
C VAL A 28 13.35 5.03 22.13
N LYS A 29 14.51 4.37 22.28
CA LYS A 29 15.66 4.64 21.42
C LYS A 29 15.48 3.93 20.07
N GLU A 30 16.29 4.34 19.10
CA GLU A 30 16.19 3.93 17.71
C GLU A 30 16.17 2.40 17.51
N ALA A 31 17.13 1.69 18.12
CA ALA A 31 17.20 0.22 18.02
C ALA A 31 15.93 -0.50 18.54
N GLN A 32 15.33 0.01 19.62
CA GLN A 32 14.07 -0.54 20.13
C GLN A 32 12.89 -0.23 19.21
N ALA A 33 12.85 0.96 18.61
CA ALA A 33 11.82 1.33 17.65
C ALA A 33 11.89 0.47 16.37
N GLU A 34 13.09 0.23 15.86
CA GLU A 34 13.31 -0.69 14.73
C GLU A 34 12.81 -2.09 15.05
N THR A 35 13.19 -2.62 16.22
CA THR A 35 12.74 -3.96 16.67
C THR A 35 11.23 -4.02 16.82
N LEU A 36 10.61 -2.95 17.34
CA LEU A 36 9.17 -2.84 17.50
C LEU A 36 8.45 -2.86 16.16
N VAL A 37 8.86 -2.01 15.22
CA VAL A 37 8.25 -1.91 13.89
C VAL A 37 8.41 -3.21 13.10
N ASP A 38 9.58 -3.86 13.20
CA ASP A 38 9.83 -5.15 12.59
C ASP A 38 8.89 -6.24 13.11
N ALA A 39 8.75 -6.34 14.43
CA ALA A 39 7.89 -7.31 15.06
C ALA A 39 6.42 -7.09 14.65
N LEU A 40 5.94 -5.85 14.70
CA LEU A 40 4.57 -5.51 14.31
C LEU A 40 4.30 -5.78 12.83
N CYS A 41 5.24 -5.44 11.94
CA CYS A 41 5.12 -5.75 10.51
C CYS A 41 5.07 -7.27 10.29
N SER A 42 5.91 -8.04 10.98
CA SER A 42 5.90 -9.50 10.88
C SER A 42 4.59 -10.10 11.39
N MET A 43 4.06 -9.61 12.53
CA MET A 43 2.79 -10.08 13.10
C MET A 43 1.60 -9.72 12.22
N MET A 44 1.61 -8.53 11.61
CA MET A 44 0.60 -8.08 10.66
C MET A 44 0.56 -8.98 9.41
N VAL A 45 1.72 -9.43 8.90
CA VAL A 45 1.79 -10.23 7.66
C VAL A 45 1.62 -11.73 7.91
N ALA A 46 2.26 -12.27 8.93
CA ALA A 46 2.34 -13.71 9.18
C ALA A 46 1.46 -14.20 10.34
N GLY A 47 0.82 -13.31 11.09
CA GLY A 47 -0.02 -13.66 12.23
C GLY A 47 -1.33 -14.37 11.86
N SER A 48 -2.06 -14.82 12.88
CA SER A 48 -3.46 -15.27 12.76
C SER A 48 -4.37 -14.08 12.39
N GLU A 49 -5.55 -14.34 11.83
CA GLU A 49 -6.46 -13.28 11.35
C GLU A 49 -6.74 -12.20 12.41
N SER A 50 -7.01 -12.60 13.66
CA SER A 50 -7.20 -11.67 14.78
C SER A 50 -5.94 -10.88 15.11
N LEU A 51 -4.78 -11.54 15.13
CA LEU A 51 -3.50 -10.91 15.44
C LEU A 51 -3.09 -9.93 14.32
N ARG A 52 -3.43 -10.21 13.06
CA ARG A 52 -3.15 -9.31 11.93
C ARG A 52 -3.86 -7.97 12.08
N ASP A 53 -5.14 -7.99 12.45
CA ASP A 53 -5.95 -6.79 12.65
C ASP A 53 -5.41 -5.94 13.81
N VAL A 54 -5.19 -6.57 14.98
CA VAL A 54 -4.62 -5.87 16.14
C VAL A 54 -3.21 -5.34 15.84
N SER A 55 -2.39 -6.10 15.12
CA SER A 55 -1.03 -5.69 14.74
C SER A 55 -1.03 -4.56 13.71
N SER A 56 -1.99 -4.50 12.79
CA SER A 56 -2.10 -3.39 11.84
C SER A 56 -2.47 -2.10 12.56
N ILE A 57 -3.41 -2.16 13.52
CA ILE A 57 -3.79 -1.02 14.36
C ILE A 57 -2.60 -0.57 15.21
N ALA A 58 -1.87 -1.52 15.81
CA ALA A 58 -0.66 -1.24 16.58
C ALA A 58 0.41 -0.56 15.73
N LEU A 59 0.68 -1.07 14.52
CA LEU A 59 1.68 -0.50 13.62
C LEU A 59 1.30 0.91 13.17
N LYS A 60 0.03 1.14 12.77
CA LYS A 60 -0.49 2.48 12.45
C LYS A 60 -0.37 3.43 13.63
N THR A 61 -0.66 2.94 14.84
CA THR A 61 -0.52 3.73 16.08
C THR A 61 0.93 4.14 16.32
N VAL A 62 1.88 3.20 16.19
CA VAL A 62 3.32 3.48 16.32
C VAL A 62 3.75 4.50 15.27
N VAL A 63 3.43 4.27 13.99
CA VAL A 63 3.73 5.18 12.88
C VAL A 63 3.16 6.58 13.15
N GLY A 64 1.95 6.68 13.69
CA GLY A 64 1.28 7.94 14.06
C GLY A 64 1.86 8.64 15.29
N HIS A 65 2.61 7.95 16.15
CA HIS A 65 3.19 8.51 17.37
C HIS A 65 4.69 8.80 17.28
N LEU A 66 5.35 8.41 16.18
CA LEU A 66 6.75 8.76 15.95
C LEU A 66 6.97 10.30 15.99
N PRO A 67 8.08 10.77 16.60
CA PRO A 67 8.36 12.19 16.78
C PRO A 67 8.86 12.84 15.48
N VAL A 68 8.01 13.62 14.82
CA VAL A 68 8.32 14.29 13.54
C VAL A 68 9.52 15.24 13.64
N ALA A 69 9.78 15.81 14.82
CA ALA A 69 10.91 16.70 15.07
C ALA A 69 12.28 16.02 14.97
N ASN A 70 12.35 14.69 15.17
CA ASN A 70 13.59 13.93 15.05
C ASN A 70 13.68 13.30 13.66
N THR A 71 13.98 14.13 12.65
CA THR A 71 13.93 13.75 11.24
C THR A 71 14.90 12.63 10.89
N ALA A 72 16.11 12.63 11.44
CA ALA A 72 17.12 11.58 11.19
C ALA A 72 16.63 10.20 11.66
N PHE A 73 16.15 10.11 12.90
CA PHE A 73 15.59 8.88 13.45
C PHE A 73 14.41 8.35 12.63
N VAL A 74 13.46 9.23 12.30
CA VAL A 74 12.28 8.85 11.51
C VAL A 74 12.69 8.39 10.11
N THR A 75 13.63 9.08 9.47
CA THR A 75 14.13 8.72 8.13
C THR A 75 14.75 7.33 8.13
N ASN A 76 15.66 7.04 9.06
CA ASN A 76 16.27 5.71 9.20
C ASN A 76 15.23 4.61 9.40
N LEU A 77 14.23 4.88 10.25
CA LEU A 77 13.16 3.93 10.51
C LEU A 77 12.27 3.70 9.26
N MET A 78 12.01 4.74 8.46
CA MET A 78 11.26 4.60 7.20
C MET A 78 12.06 3.84 6.14
N LYS A 79 13.38 4.07 6.04
CA LYS A 79 14.30 3.28 5.18
C LYS A 79 14.28 1.79 5.53
N ARG A 80 13.91 1.42 6.76
CA ARG A 80 13.71 0.03 7.19
C ARG A 80 12.28 -0.48 6.95
N LEU A 81 11.27 0.31 7.30
CA LEU A 81 9.86 -0.11 7.27
C LEU A 81 9.29 -0.21 5.86
N VAL A 82 9.50 0.82 5.02
CA VAL A 82 8.88 0.89 3.69
C VAL A 82 9.28 -0.30 2.80
N PRO A 83 10.56 -0.71 2.71
CA PRO A 83 10.94 -1.90 1.94
C PRO A 83 10.26 -3.18 2.42
N LYS A 84 10.05 -3.33 3.74
CA LYS A 84 9.35 -4.50 4.31
C LYS A 84 7.88 -4.53 3.92
N LEU A 85 7.20 -3.37 3.92
CA LEU A 85 5.81 -3.26 3.48
C LEU A 85 5.68 -3.53 1.97
N ASN A 86 6.60 -3.02 1.16
CA ASN A 86 6.65 -3.30 -0.27
C ASN A 86 6.82 -4.81 -0.52
N ALA A 87 7.79 -5.45 0.14
CA ALA A 87 8.02 -6.88 0.04
C ALA A 87 6.80 -7.70 0.50
N ALA A 88 6.12 -7.27 1.57
CA ALA A 88 4.90 -7.92 2.03
C ALA A 88 3.80 -7.91 0.94
N LEU A 89 3.61 -6.82 0.20
CA LEU A 89 2.62 -6.76 -0.88
C LEU A 89 2.94 -7.65 -2.08
N GLU A 90 4.23 -7.84 -2.38
CA GLU A 90 4.69 -8.73 -3.46
C GLU A 90 4.57 -10.21 -3.08
N GLN A 91 4.89 -10.55 -1.82
CA GLN A 91 4.86 -11.94 -1.34
C GLN A 91 3.45 -12.44 -0.98
N THR A 92 2.55 -11.52 -0.67
CA THR A 92 1.18 -11.86 -0.27
C THR A 92 0.31 -12.16 -1.48
N LYS A 93 -0.45 -13.27 -1.40
CA LYS A 93 -1.40 -13.69 -2.44
C LYS A 93 -2.40 -12.57 -2.79
N PRO A 94 -2.77 -12.37 -4.08
CA PRO A 94 -3.64 -11.28 -4.52
C PRO A 94 -4.95 -11.08 -3.74
N ASN A 95 -5.54 -12.17 -3.25
CA ASN A 95 -6.83 -12.15 -2.55
C ASN A 95 -6.74 -12.03 -1.03
N ASP A 96 -5.54 -12.02 -0.45
CA ASP A 96 -5.38 -11.92 1.01
C ASP A 96 -5.87 -10.55 1.53
N SER A 97 -6.60 -10.57 2.65
CA SER A 97 -7.11 -9.36 3.33
C SER A 97 -5.99 -8.47 3.84
N VAL A 98 -4.84 -9.03 4.21
CA VAL A 98 -3.72 -8.25 4.79
C VAL A 98 -3.18 -7.18 3.84
N ARG A 99 -3.35 -7.35 2.53
CA ARG A 99 -2.89 -6.36 1.53
C ARG A 99 -3.59 -5.01 1.71
N LEU A 100 -4.84 -5.00 2.18
CA LEU A 100 -5.53 -3.76 2.52
C LEU A 100 -4.82 -3.03 3.66
N GLU A 101 -4.43 -3.75 4.71
CA GLU A 101 -3.74 -3.18 5.86
C GLU A 101 -2.33 -2.67 5.49
N VAL A 102 -1.59 -3.43 4.68
CA VAL A 102 -0.27 -3.02 4.23
C VAL A 102 -0.33 -1.75 3.38
N VAL A 103 -1.27 -1.66 2.42
CA VAL A 103 -1.47 -0.44 1.62
C VAL A 103 -1.89 0.74 2.51
N ASP A 104 -2.71 0.51 3.53
CA ASP A 104 -3.13 1.53 4.48
C ASP A 104 -1.93 2.11 5.25
N VAL A 105 -1.07 1.23 5.78
CA VAL A 105 0.16 1.64 6.49
C VAL A 105 1.10 2.40 5.58
N ILE A 106 1.28 1.96 4.32
CA ILE A 106 2.08 2.70 3.32
C ILE A 106 1.49 4.09 3.11
N GLY A 107 0.16 4.21 2.96
CA GLY A 107 -0.53 5.50 2.81
C GLY A 107 -0.31 6.43 4.00
N ASP A 108 -0.39 5.92 5.23
CA ASP A 108 -0.13 6.69 6.45
C ASP A 108 1.33 7.18 6.52
N VAL A 109 2.29 6.31 6.18
CA VAL A 109 3.71 6.66 6.11
C VAL A 109 3.96 7.76 5.08
N LEU A 110 3.43 7.62 3.86
CA LEU A 110 3.61 8.61 2.79
C LEU A 110 2.98 9.96 3.16
N THR A 111 1.78 9.95 3.74
CA THR A 111 1.08 11.18 4.13
C THR A 111 1.83 11.94 5.22
N ARG A 112 2.42 11.22 6.19
CA ARG A 112 3.05 11.82 7.36
C ARG A 112 4.53 12.15 7.18
N PHE A 113 5.25 11.30 6.44
CA PHE A 113 6.71 11.33 6.33
C PHE A 113 7.22 11.40 4.88
N GLY A 114 6.33 11.48 3.90
CA GLY A 114 6.69 11.52 2.48
C GLY A 114 7.72 12.62 2.16
N SER A 115 7.57 13.82 2.73
CA SER A 115 8.53 14.91 2.53
C SER A 115 9.92 14.63 3.13
N LEU A 116 9.99 13.83 4.21
CA LEU A 116 11.27 13.41 4.80
C LEU A 116 11.93 12.32 3.97
N ILE A 117 11.13 11.43 3.36
CA ILE A 117 11.62 10.40 2.44
C ILE A 117 12.16 11.05 1.14
N THR A 118 11.49 12.08 0.63
CA THR A 118 11.87 12.81 -0.60
C THR A 118 12.98 13.83 -0.40
N SER A 119 13.02 14.56 0.72
CA SER A 119 14.02 15.63 0.92
C SER A 119 15.48 15.11 0.98
N VAL A 120 15.65 13.79 1.00
CA VAL A 120 16.94 13.08 0.97
C VAL A 120 17.22 12.46 -0.42
N HIS A 121 16.62 12.96 -1.51
CA HIS A 121 16.97 12.63 -2.91
C HIS A 121 18.40 13.05 -3.35
N LYS A 122 19.38 12.97 -2.45
CA LYS A 122 20.81 13.02 -2.79
C LYS A 122 21.42 11.62 -2.88
N GLU A 123 20.73 10.59 -2.38
CA GLU A 123 21.19 9.20 -2.40
C GLU A 123 20.31 8.34 -3.33
N VAL A 124 20.95 7.60 -4.25
CA VAL A 124 20.29 6.70 -5.23
C VAL A 124 19.34 5.70 -4.57
N ALA A 125 19.62 5.30 -3.33
CA ALA A 125 18.79 4.36 -2.57
C ALA A 125 17.38 4.90 -2.28
N ASP A 126 17.22 6.21 -2.07
CA ASP A 126 15.93 6.80 -1.67
C ASP A 126 14.99 6.95 -2.88
N GLU A 127 15.54 7.25 -4.05
CA GLU A 127 14.80 7.24 -5.32
C GLU A 127 14.33 5.83 -5.69
N MET A 128 15.20 4.83 -5.53
CA MET A 128 14.86 3.44 -5.78
C MET A 128 13.75 2.93 -4.86
N MET A 129 13.72 3.38 -3.60
CA MET A 129 12.63 3.05 -2.68
C MET A 129 11.29 3.64 -3.14
N CYS A 130 11.28 4.90 -3.58
CA CYS A 130 10.08 5.58 -4.08
C CYS A 130 9.54 4.89 -5.35
N PHE A 131 10.43 4.54 -6.27
CA PHE A 131 10.08 3.79 -7.49
C PHE A 131 9.48 2.42 -7.16
N GLN A 132 10.08 1.69 -6.22
CA GLN A 132 9.56 0.39 -5.80
C GLN A 132 8.17 0.53 -5.14
N THR A 133 7.96 1.54 -4.30
CA THR A 133 6.64 1.81 -3.70
C THR A 133 5.61 2.17 -4.76
N GLN A 134 5.97 3.00 -5.74
CA GLN A 134 5.10 3.32 -6.88
C GLN A 134 4.68 2.06 -7.63
N LYS A 135 5.64 1.23 -8.04
CA LYS A 135 5.39 -0.03 -8.77
C LYS A 135 4.41 -0.92 -8.00
N VAL A 136 4.72 -1.19 -6.74
CA VAL A 136 3.89 -2.07 -5.90
C VAL A 136 2.48 -1.50 -5.74
N LEU A 137 2.31 -0.18 -5.58
CA LEU A 137 0.99 0.45 -5.50
C LEU A 137 0.21 0.39 -6.83
N LEU A 138 0.87 0.61 -7.96
CA LEU A 138 0.25 0.49 -9.29
C LEU A 138 -0.23 -0.95 -9.59
N ASP A 139 0.51 -1.96 -9.14
CA ASP A 139 0.11 -3.37 -9.25
C ASP A 139 -1.20 -3.64 -8.50
N GLN A 140 -1.44 -2.97 -7.36
CA GLN A 140 -2.70 -3.12 -6.61
C GLN A 140 -3.91 -2.69 -7.42
N LEU A 141 -3.74 -1.71 -8.30
CA LEU A 141 -4.83 -1.19 -9.13
C LEU A 141 -5.28 -2.20 -10.20
N LEU A 142 -4.44 -3.20 -10.52
CA LEU A 142 -4.74 -4.26 -11.47
C LEU A 142 -5.59 -5.38 -10.85
N LEU A 143 -5.60 -5.52 -9.51
CA LEU A 143 -6.35 -6.58 -8.82
C LEU A 143 -7.84 -6.32 -8.79
N GLU A 144 -8.68 -7.35 -8.82
CA GLU A 144 -10.15 -7.20 -8.94
C GLU A 144 -10.86 -6.64 -7.68
N ARG A 145 -10.13 -6.34 -6.60
CA ARG A 145 -10.69 -5.90 -5.31
C ARG A 145 -10.87 -4.37 -5.23
N PRO A 146 -12.10 -3.82 -5.25
CA PRO A 146 -12.32 -2.37 -5.32
C PRO A 146 -11.78 -1.59 -4.11
N ALA A 147 -11.91 -2.14 -2.90
CA ALA A 147 -11.40 -1.51 -1.68
C ALA A 147 -9.88 -1.30 -1.74
N LEU A 148 -9.16 -2.25 -2.33
CA LEU A 148 -7.72 -2.19 -2.49
C LEU A 148 -7.33 -1.16 -3.56
N LYS A 149 -8.06 -1.12 -4.68
CA LYS A 149 -7.88 -0.06 -5.69
C LYS A 149 -8.03 1.32 -5.07
N LYS A 150 -9.10 1.54 -4.30
CA LYS A 150 -9.38 2.82 -3.63
C LYS A 150 -8.23 3.22 -2.70
N LYS A 151 -7.81 2.34 -1.79
CA LYS A 151 -6.70 2.62 -0.87
C LYS A 151 -5.38 2.88 -1.61
N SER A 152 -5.08 2.09 -2.64
CA SER A 152 -3.86 2.28 -3.43
C SER A 152 -3.87 3.61 -4.19
N THR A 153 -5.00 4.00 -4.79
CA THR A 153 -5.13 5.32 -5.42
C THR A 153 -4.90 6.47 -4.43
N ILE A 154 -5.41 6.36 -3.20
CA ILE A 154 -5.17 7.36 -2.16
C ILE A 154 -3.69 7.42 -1.79
N ALA A 155 -3.04 6.26 -1.59
CA ALA A 155 -1.62 6.19 -1.28
C ALA A 155 -0.74 6.74 -2.42
N LEU A 156 -1.08 6.44 -3.69
CA LEU A 156 -0.42 7.03 -4.86
C LEU A 156 -0.59 8.54 -4.90
N GLY A 157 -1.77 9.07 -4.57
CA GLY A 157 -1.99 10.51 -4.46
C GLY A 157 -1.09 11.16 -3.40
N ALA A 158 -0.95 10.54 -2.23
CA ALA A 158 -0.04 11.00 -1.18
C ALA A 158 1.43 10.96 -1.63
N MET A 159 1.84 9.90 -2.34
CA MET A 159 3.18 9.79 -2.91
C MET A 159 3.44 10.87 -3.98
N MET A 160 2.48 11.12 -4.87
CA MET A 160 2.59 12.10 -5.94
C MET A 160 2.74 13.54 -5.43
N ALA A 161 2.27 13.83 -4.22
CA ALA A 161 2.47 15.12 -3.58
C ALA A 161 3.92 15.37 -3.16
N VAL A 162 4.74 14.31 -3.10
CA VAL A 162 6.11 14.38 -2.61
C VAL A 162 7.13 13.74 -3.54
N CYS A 163 6.77 13.03 -4.61
CA CYS A 163 7.76 12.34 -5.47
C CYS A 163 8.51 13.31 -6.42
N SER A 164 9.51 12.78 -7.13
CA SER A 164 10.20 13.53 -8.18
C SER A 164 9.26 13.81 -9.37
N HIS A 165 9.62 14.80 -10.18
CA HIS A 165 8.86 15.15 -11.39
C HIS A 165 8.76 13.96 -12.37
N GLU A 166 9.80 13.13 -12.45
CA GLU A 166 9.83 11.93 -13.31
C GLU A 166 8.82 10.89 -12.82
N LEU A 167 8.86 10.51 -11.54
CA LEU A 167 7.89 9.57 -10.97
C LEU A 167 6.46 10.08 -11.07
N PHE A 168 6.25 11.39 -10.88
CA PHE A 168 4.95 12.02 -11.04
C PHE A 168 4.41 11.82 -12.46
N LYS A 169 5.25 12.14 -13.46
CA LYS A 169 4.90 12.00 -14.87
C LYS A 169 4.57 10.55 -15.21
N ASP A 170 5.42 9.60 -14.81
CA ASP A 170 5.22 8.18 -15.06
C ASP A 170 3.90 7.68 -14.45
N THR A 171 3.59 8.10 -13.22
CA THR A 171 2.31 7.75 -12.57
C THR A 171 1.12 8.32 -13.35
N MET A 172 1.22 9.57 -13.80
CA MET A 172 0.17 10.23 -14.57
C MET A 172 -0.05 9.57 -15.93
N ASP A 173 1.02 9.18 -16.62
CA ASP A 173 0.93 8.50 -17.91
C ASP A 173 0.17 7.18 -17.76
N VAL A 174 0.47 6.38 -16.72
CA VAL A 174 -0.28 5.16 -16.40
C VAL A 174 -1.77 5.44 -16.11
N PHE A 175 -2.08 6.51 -15.37
CA PHE A 175 -3.47 6.87 -15.10
C PHE A 175 -4.23 7.32 -16.35
N VAL A 176 -3.61 8.15 -17.19
CA VAL A 176 -4.19 8.63 -18.44
C VAL A 176 -4.48 7.46 -19.36
N GLU A 177 -3.53 6.55 -19.55
CA GLU A 177 -3.70 5.35 -20.37
C GLU A 177 -4.90 4.51 -19.90
N ARG A 178 -4.99 4.23 -18.59
CA ARG A 178 -6.10 3.47 -18.01
C ARG A 178 -7.45 4.18 -18.16
N CYS A 179 -7.49 5.51 -18.03
CA CYS A 179 -8.70 6.29 -18.25
C CYS A 179 -9.15 6.25 -19.72
N VAL A 180 -8.23 6.32 -20.67
CA VAL A 180 -8.53 6.20 -22.11
C VAL A 180 -9.11 4.84 -22.41
N ILE A 181 -8.49 3.76 -21.92
CA ILE A 181 -8.99 2.39 -22.07
C ILE A 181 -10.39 2.24 -21.47
N SER A 182 -10.64 2.78 -20.27
CA SER A 182 -11.94 2.73 -19.61
C SER A 182 -13.05 3.44 -20.42
N LYS A 183 -12.76 4.62 -20.97
CA LYS A 183 -13.69 5.34 -21.88
C LYS A 183 -13.98 4.53 -23.14
N PHE A 184 -12.96 3.90 -23.72
CA PHE A 184 -13.15 3.05 -24.89
C PHE A 184 -14.03 1.83 -24.60
N LEU A 185 -13.76 1.11 -23.51
CA LEU A 185 -14.54 -0.07 -23.10
C LEU A 185 -16.00 0.27 -22.78
N SER A 186 -16.26 1.40 -22.12
CA SER A 186 -17.61 1.87 -21.83
C SER A 186 -18.36 2.27 -23.10
N ALA A 187 -17.72 2.99 -24.02
CA ALA A 187 -18.29 3.30 -25.34
C ALA A 187 -18.58 2.02 -26.16
N TRP A 188 -17.67 1.05 -26.14
CA TRP A 188 -17.86 -0.23 -26.83
C TRP A 188 -19.00 -1.05 -26.22
N ARG A 189 -19.11 -1.10 -24.88
CA ARG A 189 -20.22 -1.77 -24.19
C ARG A 189 -21.56 -1.17 -24.55
N VAL A 190 -21.68 0.16 -24.59
CA VAL A 190 -22.92 0.84 -25.02
C VAL A 190 -23.24 0.48 -26.47
N ARG A 191 -22.26 0.54 -27.37
CA ARG A 191 -22.45 0.22 -28.80
C ARG A 191 -22.85 -1.24 -29.03
N TYR A 192 -22.23 -2.17 -28.32
CA TYR A 192 -22.55 -3.59 -28.37
C TYR A 192 -23.98 -3.86 -27.89
N LEU A 193 -24.39 -3.27 -26.75
CA LEU A 193 -25.76 -3.40 -26.23
C LEU A 193 -26.81 -2.77 -27.15
N SER A 194 -26.51 -1.64 -27.79
CA SER A 194 -27.41 -1.00 -28.76
C SER A 194 -27.52 -1.74 -30.10
N SER A 195 -26.56 -2.62 -30.42
CA SER A 195 -26.54 -3.39 -31.67
C SER A 195 -27.28 -4.74 -31.62
N LYS A 196 -27.76 -5.19 -30.46
CA LYS A 196 -28.50 -6.47 -30.34
C LYS A 196 -30.02 -6.26 -30.39
N PRO A 197 -30.74 -6.82 -31.39
CA PRO A 197 -32.19 -6.84 -31.39
C PRO A 197 -32.69 -7.94 -30.43
N GLY A 198 -33.45 -7.56 -29.41
CA GLY A 198 -34.19 -8.48 -28.54
C GLY A 198 -33.37 -9.20 -27.45
N GLY A 199 -33.10 -8.50 -26.34
CA GLY A 199 -33.22 -9.01 -24.96
C GLY A 199 -32.65 -10.37 -24.51
N GLN A 200 -31.77 -11.05 -25.23
CA GLN A 200 -31.13 -12.28 -24.75
C GLN A 200 -29.66 -12.05 -24.34
N ILE A 201 -29.41 -12.27 -23.05
CA ILE A 201 -28.08 -12.27 -22.43
C ILE A 201 -27.42 -13.61 -22.76
N VAL A 202 -26.56 -13.62 -23.78
CA VAL A 202 -25.65 -14.75 -24.05
C VAL A 202 -24.23 -14.28 -23.77
N SER A 203 -23.51 -15.04 -22.93
CA SER A 203 -22.12 -14.79 -22.53
C SER A 203 -21.18 -14.58 -23.73
N PRO A 204 -20.14 -13.74 -23.60
CA PRO A 204 -19.30 -13.36 -24.73
C PRO A 204 -18.22 -14.42 -25.01
N GLU A 205 -18.48 -15.36 -25.92
CA GLU A 205 -17.43 -16.18 -26.55
C GLU A 205 -16.83 -15.51 -27.82
N GLY A 206 -17.15 -14.25 -28.07
CA GLY A 206 -16.62 -13.48 -29.21
C GLY A 206 -15.42 -12.62 -28.82
N ARG A 207 -14.22 -13.17 -29.01
CA ARG A 207 -12.89 -12.51 -29.10
C ARG A 207 -12.90 -10.96 -28.96
N LEU A 208 -12.40 -10.47 -27.82
CA LEU A 208 -11.72 -9.17 -27.76
C LEU A 208 -10.61 -9.13 -28.83
N PRO A 209 -10.26 -7.96 -29.39
CA PRO A 209 -9.10 -7.84 -30.27
C PRO A 209 -7.87 -8.41 -29.54
N ARG A 210 -7.25 -9.44 -30.11
CA ARG A 210 -6.12 -10.17 -29.50
C ARG A 210 -4.87 -9.29 -29.28
N THR A 211 -4.89 -8.02 -29.67
CA THR A 211 -3.76 -7.10 -29.60
C THR A 211 -3.77 -6.16 -28.39
N PHE A 212 -4.71 -6.32 -27.44
CA PHE A 212 -4.87 -5.39 -26.31
C PHE A 212 -4.54 -5.97 -24.93
N PHE A 213 -4.21 -7.26 -24.87
CA PHE A 213 -3.92 -8.01 -23.63
C PHE A 213 -2.63 -8.84 -23.76
N ASP A 214 -1.64 -8.36 -24.52
CA ASP A 214 -0.29 -8.90 -24.34
C ASP A 214 0.33 -8.19 -23.12
N PRO A 215 0.69 -8.92 -22.06
CA PRO A 215 1.51 -8.36 -21.01
C PRO A 215 2.86 -8.00 -21.61
N ILE A 216 3.36 -6.82 -21.26
CA ILE A 216 4.79 -6.50 -21.33
C ILE A 216 5.51 -7.48 -20.39
N LEU A 217 5.83 -8.66 -20.92
CA LEU A 217 6.84 -9.60 -20.43
C LEU A 217 7.35 -10.33 -21.67
N ASN A 218 8.33 -9.71 -22.33
CA ASN A 218 9.29 -10.40 -23.17
C ASN A 218 10.35 -10.95 -22.21
N ASP A 219 10.33 -12.26 -22.00
CA ASP A 219 11.49 -13.17 -21.98
C ASP A 219 11.01 -14.55 -22.42
#